data_AF-A0A925ZIM2-F1
#
_entry.id   AF-A0A925ZIM2-F1
#
_cell.length_a   1.000
_cell.length_b   1.000
_cell.length_c   1.000
_cell.angle_alpha   90.00
_cell.angle_beta   90.00
_cell.angle_gamma   90.00
#
_symmetry.space_group_name_H-M   'P 1'
#
loop_
_entity.id
_entity.type
_entity.pdbx_description
1 polymer ?
#
loop_
_entity_poly.entity_id
_entity_poly.type
_entity_poly.pdbx_seq_one_letter_code
_entity_poly.pdbx_strand_id
1 'polypeptide(L)'
;MILGTLLAMTLSPNLGPETFQARAKDWRIGPVIYQVFVDRFFPPRNPIAKAKFFTGPRKLRNWDELPKGGTFLPEVGLWSHELEFWGGDLPGVQSKLGYISKLGADVLYLTPIHQALTNHRYDAQDYLKVAPEFGTGKDLDRLISGTHGAKMRIVLDGVFNHVGRTSDLFQQASKNPKSPRRDWFYFGKEYKTGYRAWAGVGNLPALNLESRRVQDYIWRSKNSVVRHYLNRGIDGWRL
;
A
#
# COMPACT_ATOMS: atom_id res chain seq x y z
N MET A 1 8.16 19.08 -55.27
CA MET A 1 6.71 18.93 -55.01
C MET A 1 6.55 17.65 -54.19
N ILE A 2 6.12 17.59 -52.93
CA ILE A 2 5.40 18.43 -51.97
C ILE A 2 5.89 17.95 -50.58
N LEU A 3 6.62 18.76 -49.81
CA LEU A 3 6.22 19.44 -48.56
C LEU A 3 5.34 18.67 -47.54
N GLY A 4 5.80 18.64 -46.29
CA GLY A 4 4.99 18.59 -45.05
C GLY A 4 4.75 17.18 -44.49
N THR A 5 4.98 16.88 -43.21
CA THR A 5 4.80 17.73 -42.02
C THR A 5 5.63 17.16 -40.86
N LEU A 6 6.53 17.98 -40.30
CA LEU A 6 7.12 17.76 -38.99
C LEU A 6 6.01 17.77 -37.93
N LEU A 7 5.82 16.69 -37.20
CA LEU A 7 4.97 16.68 -36.01
C LEU A 7 5.73 17.44 -34.92
N ALA A 8 5.23 18.61 -34.55
CA ALA A 8 5.79 19.49 -33.55
C ALA A 8 6.00 18.75 -32.22
N MET A 9 7.24 18.73 -31.74
CA MET A 9 7.52 18.63 -30.31
C MET A 9 6.78 19.79 -29.63
N THR A 10 5.74 19.48 -28.86
CA THR A 10 5.12 20.45 -27.96
C THR A 10 6.17 20.88 -26.96
N LEU A 11 6.72 22.07 -27.18
CA LEU A 11 7.54 22.80 -26.22
C LEU A 11 6.88 22.74 -24.85
N SER A 12 7.63 22.31 -23.83
CA SER A 12 7.23 22.47 -22.44
C SER A 12 6.70 23.88 -22.23
N PRO A 13 5.53 24.07 -21.61
CA PRO A 13 5.01 25.41 -21.37
C PRO A 13 6.08 26.19 -20.63
N ASN A 14 6.41 27.37 -21.14
CA ASN A 14 7.42 28.24 -20.55
C ASN A 14 6.93 28.61 -19.15
N LEU A 15 7.39 27.88 -18.13
CA LEU A 15 6.90 28.01 -16.76
C LEU A 15 7.41 29.36 -16.24
N GLY A 16 6.55 30.37 -16.26
CA GLY A 16 6.89 31.71 -15.78
C GLY A 16 7.29 31.68 -14.29
N PRO A 17 7.96 32.74 -13.78
CA PRO A 17 8.41 32.86 -12.39
C PRO A 17 7.33 32.56 -11.35
N GLU A 18 6.07 32.90 -11.66
CA GLU A 18 4.91 32.61 -10.81
C GLU A 18 4.67 31.12 -10.59
N THR A 19 5.00 30.26 -11.57
CA THR A 19 4.87 28.80 -11.46
C THR A 19 5.86 28.24 -10.43
N PHE A 20 7.09 28.76 -10.40
CA PHE A 20 8.09 28.33 -9.42
C PHE A 20 7.73 28.79 -8.01
N GLN A 21 7.20 30.01 -7.86
CA GLN A 21 6.71 30.50 -6.58
C GLN A 21 5.49 29.71 -6.08
N ALA A 22 4.54 29.38 -6.97
CA ALA A 22 3.40 28.55 -6.62
C ALA A 22 3.83 27.14 -6.19
N ARG A 23 4.80 26.53 -6.89
CA ARG A 23 5.39 25.24 -6.51
C ARG A 23 6.10 25.31 -5.17
N ALA A 24 6.86 26.37 -4.90
CA ALA A 24 7.55 26.55 -3.62
C ALA A 24 6.58 26.71 -2.43
N LYS A 25 5.34 27.15 -2.68
CA LYS A 25 4.26 27.26 -1.68
C LYS A 25 3.45 25.98 -1.52
N ASP A 26 3.71 24.95 -2.32
CA ASP A 26 3.02 23.68 -2.25
C ASP A 26 3.47 22.88 -1.01
N TRP A 27 2.52 22.31 -0.26
CA TRP A 27 2.81 21.53 0.95
C TRP A 27 3.74 20.34 0.71
N ARG A 28 3.84 19.88 -0.55
CA ARG A 28 4.71 18.78 -0.97
C ARG A 28 6.18 19.20 -1.06
N ILE A 29 6.49 20.50 -1.01
CA ILE A 29 7.86 21.02 -1.05
C ILE A 29 8.34 21.39 0.34
N GLY A 30 9.40 20.72 0.79
CA GLY A 30 9.99 20.92 2.12
C GLY A 30 9.25 20.34 3.34
N PRO A 31 8.22 19.46 3.24
CA PRO A 31 7.57 18.95 4.44
C PRO A 31 8.50 18.01 5.21
N VAL A 32 8.36 18.02 6.54
CA VAL A 32 8.94 16.99 7.41
C VAL A 32 7.99 15.78 7.43
N ILE A 33 8.47 14.64 6.95
CA ILE A 33 7.69 13.40 6.86
C ILE A 33 8.05 12.48 8.02
N TYR A 34 7.03 12.00 8.74
CA TYR A 34 7.16 10.94 9.73
C TYR A 34 6.55 9.64 9.18
N GLN A 35 7.41 8.66 8.90
CA GLN A 35 7.00 7.36 8.39
C GLN A 35 6.70 6.39 9.53
N VAL A 36 5.58 5.68 9.43
CA VAL A 36 5.11 4.70 10.40
C VAL A 36 4.98 3.33 9.76
N PHE A 37 5.75 2.37 10.28
CA PHE A 37 5.49 0.95 10.09
C PHE A 37 4.48 0.49 11.15
N VAL A 38 3.20 0.39 10.76
CA VAL A 38 2.06 0.32 11.70
C VAL A 38 2.19 -0.81 12.73
N ASP A 39 2.56 -2.02 12.32
CA ASP A 39 2.69 -3.19 13.22
C ASP A 39 3.74 -2.99 14.34
N ARG A 40 4.70 -2.08 14.14
CA ARG A 40 5.88 -1.89 15.01
C ARG A 40 5.95 -0.52 15.67
N PHE A 41 4.97 0.34 15.46
CA PHE A 41 5.05 1.73 15.93
C PHE A 41 4.61 1.92 17.39
N PHE A 42 3.49 1.31 17.79
CA PHE A 42 2.98 1.43 19.15
C PHE A 42 2.26 0.13 19.57
N PRO A 43 2.45 -0.36 20.82
CA PRO A 43 1.87 -1.62 21.25
C PRO A 43 0.34 -1.64 21.16
N PRO A 44 -0.26 -2.81 20.87
CA PRO A 44 -1.70 -2.97 20.93
C PRO A 44 -2.22 -2.70 22.34
N ARG A 45 -3.35 -1.99 22.43
CA ARG A 45 -4.03 -1.79 23.73
C ARG A 45 -4.54 -3.10 24.35
N ASN A 46 -4.90 -4.08 23.51
CA ASN A 46 -5.40 -5.37 23.96
C ASN A 46 -4.86 -6.50 23.07
N PRO A 47 -3.64 -7.01 23.33
CA PRO A 47 -3.02 -8.06 22.51
C PRO A 47 -3.83 -9.37 22.51
N ILE A 48 -4.48 -9.72 23.63
CA ILE A 48 -5.30 -10.94 23.75
C ILE A 48 -6.45 -10.91 22.73
N ALA A 49 -7.15 -9.79 22.61
CA ALA A 49 -8.24 -9.65 21.65
C ALA A 49 -7.79 -9.73 20.18
N LYS A 50 -6.49 -9.50 19.90
CA LYS A 50 -5.93 -9.55 18.55
C LYS A 50 -5.43 -10.93 18.15
N ALA A 51 -5.20 -11.84 19.11
CA ALA A 51 -4.72 -13.20 18.84
C ALA A 51 -5.54 -13.93 17.75
N LYS A 52 -6.86 -13.67 17.69
CA LYS A 52 -7.77 -14.22 16.68
C LYS A 52 -7.42 -13.90 15.22
N PHE A 53 -6.63 -12.85 14.96
CA PHE A 53 -6.21 -12.47 13.60
C PHE A 53 -4.91 -13.16 13.16
N PHE A 54 -4.18 -13.76 14.09
CA PHE A 54 -2.88 -14.38 13.85
C PHE A 54 -3.02 -15.90 13.93
N THR A 55 -3.67 -16.46 12.89
CA THR A 55 -3.91 -17.89 12.76
C THR A 55 -3.01 -18.52 11.70
N GLY A 56 -2.91 -19.85 11.73
CA GLY A 56 -2.09 -20.60 10.78
C GLY A 56 -0.60 -20.27 10.96
N PRO A 57 0.11 -19.88 9.88
CA PRO A 57 1.55 -19.62 9.95
C PRO A 57 1.88 -18.26 10.60
N ARG A 58 0.86 -17.42 10.86
CA ARG A 58 1.03 -16.10 11.44
C ARG A 58 1.16 -16.18 12.95
N LYS A 59 2.10 -15.43 13.53
CA LYS A 59 2.37 -15.43 14.97
C LYS A 59 2.35 -14.02 15.53
N LEU A 60 1.59 -13.80 16.60
CA LEU A 60 1.71 -12.61 17.43
C LEU A 60 2.84 -12.81 18.44
N ARG A 61 3.82 -11.91 18.46
CA ARG A 61 4.91 -11.83 19.43
C ARG A 61 4.54 -10.87 20.55
N ASN A 62 5.20 -11.00 21.69
CA ASN A 62 5.13 -9.97 22.72
C ASN A 62 5.88 -8.72 22.25
N TRP A 63 5.43 -7.55 22.72
CA TRP A 63 5.96 -6.27 22.25
C TRP A 63 7.46 -6.11 22.49
N ASP A 64 7.95 -6.61 23.64
CA ASP A 64 9.34 -6.48 24.07
C ASP A 64 10.29 -7.50 23.42
N GLU A 65 9.76 -8.40 22.59
CA GLU A 65 10.59 -9.36 21.87
C GLU A 65 11.28 -8.72 20.68
N LEU A 66 12.57 -8.99 20.51
CA LEU A 66 13.33 -8.52 19.35
C LEU A 66 12.99 -9.34 18.10
N PRO A 67 12.78 -8.71 16.93
CA PRO A 67 12.66 -9.44 15.67
C PRO A 67 13.97 -10.14 15.33
N LYS A 68 13.87 -11.33 14.74
CA LYS A 68 15.02 -12.16 14.34
C LYS A 68 14.87 -12.61 12.89
N GLY A 69 16.00 -12.94 12.27
CA GLY A 69 15.99 -13.65 10.99
C GLY A 69 15.23 -14.96 11.12
N GLY A 70 14.33 -15.20 10.18
CA GLY A 70 13.51 -16.41 10.13
C GLY A 70 14.12 -17.53 9.29
N THR A 71 13.40 -18.64 9.17
CA THR A 71 13.67 -19.70 8.19
C THR A 71 12.68 -19.63 7.04
N PHE A 72 13.07 -20.12 5.87
CA PHE A 72 12.15 -20.23 4.74
C PHE A 72 11.13 -21.35 5.01
N LEU A 73 9.85 -21.06 4.75
CA LEU A 73 8.72 -21.97 4.94
C LEU A 73 8.17 -22.35 3.55
N PRO A 74 8.58 -23.50 2.97
CA PRO A 74 8.20 -23.89 1.62
C PRO A 74 6.68 -23.99 1.40
N GLU A 75 5.93 -24.36 2.43
CA GLU A 75 4.48 -24.55 2.40
C GLU A 75 3.71 -23.25 2.10
N VAL A 76 4.25 -22.11 2.53
CA VAL A 76 3.67 -20.77 2.28
C VAL A 76 4.50 -19.95 1.29
N GLY A 77 5.73 -20.37 0.99
CA GLY A 77 6.63 -19.69 0.06
C GLY A 77 7.13 -18.35 0.60
N LEU A 78 7.31 -18.25 1.92
CA LEU A 78 7.69 -17.04 2.66
C LEU A 78 8.67 -17.38 3.77
N TRP A 79 9.38 -16.39 4.29
CA TRP A 79 10.19 -16.54 5.49
C TRP A 79 9.33 -16.35 6.75
N SER A 80 9.63 -17.10 7.80
CA SER A 80 8.83 -17.07 9.04
C SER A 80 8.71 -15.67 9.66
N HIS A 81 9.77 -14.86 9.57
CA HIS A 81 9.80 -13.49 10.10
C HIS A 81 8.90 -12.52 9.34
N GLU A 82 8.48 -12.83 8.10
CA GLU A 82 7.47 -12.07 7.36
C GLU A 82 6.06 -12.31 7.92
N LEU A 83 5.88 -13.35 8.73
CA LEU A 83 4.61 -13.79 9.31
C LEU A 83 4.57 -13.59 10.84
N GLU A 84 5.55 -12.89 11.40
CA GLU A 84 5.61 -12.50 12.80
C GLU A 84 5.18 -11.04 12.98
N PHE A 85 4.26 -10.82 13.92
CA PHE A 85 3.56 -9.55 14.15
C PHE A 85 3.71 -9.12 15.60
N TRP A 86 3.76 -7.82 15.85
CA TRP A 86 3.83 -7.23 17.20
C TRP A 86 2.52 -6.53 17.58
N GLY A 87 1.60 -6.44 16.62
CA GLY A 87 0.22 -6.06 16.90
C GLY A 87 0.00 -4.56 16.97
N GLY A 88 0.91 -3.71 16.48
CA GLY A 88 0.57 -2.30 16.28
C GLY A 88 -0.61 -2.09 15.32
N ASP A 89 -1.34 -1.00 15.50
CA ASP A 89 -2.59 -0.72 14.77
C ASP A 89 -2.90 0.78 14.61
N LEU A 90 -3.93 1.08 13.80
CA LEU A 90 -4.34 2.46 13.51
C LEU A 90 -4.78 3.23 14.77
N PRO A 91 -5.54 2.66 15.73
CA PRO A 91 -5.81 3.34 17.00
C PRO A 91 -4.53 3.68 17.81
N GLY A 92 -3.53 2.80 17.78
CA GLY A 92 -2.21 3.04 18.36
C GLY A 92 -1.53 4.26 17.71
N VAL A 93 -1.46 4.29 16.37
CA VAL A 93 -0.94 5.45 15.62
C VAL A 93 -1.70 6.73 15.97
N GLN A 94 -3.03 6.67 15.96
CA GLN A 94 -3.89 7.82 16.28
C GLN A 94 -3.58 8.39 17.67
N SER A 95 -3.35 7.52 18.66
CA SER A 95 -3.02 7.93 20.04
C SER A 95 -1.67 8.64 20.17
N LYS A 96 -0.82 8.56 19.14
CA LYS A 96 0.52 9.14 19.09
C LYS A 96 0.67 10.29 18.11
N LEU A 97 -0.43 10.76 17.49
CA LEU A 97 -0.41 11.97 16.65
C LEU A 97 0.15 13.18 17.39
N GLY A 98 -0.14 13.33 18.69
CA GLY A 98 0.44 14.40 19.50
C GLY A 98 1.95 14.30 19.69
N TYR A 99 2.51 13.09 19.72
CA TYR A 99 3.96 12.90 19.72
C TYR A 99 4.57 13.24 18.35
N ILE A 100 3.97 12.74 17.27
CA ILE A 100 4.43 12.98 15.89
C ILE A 100 4.41 14.49 15.58
N SER A 101 3.32 15.17 15.91
CA SER A 101 3.18 16.62 15.72
C SER A 101 4.20 17.43 16.53
N LYS A 102 4.52 17.01 17.78
CA LYS A 102 5.55 17.66 18.61
C LYS A 102 6.97 17.54 18.04
N LEU A 103 7.23 16.52 17.22
CA LEU A 103 8.50 16.41 16.49
C LEU A 103 8.59 17.39 15.31
N GLY A 104 7.52 18.13 15.00
CA GLY A 104 7.46 19.05 13.88
C GLY A 104 7.16 18.38 12.54
N ALA A 105 6.58 17.18 12.55
CA ALA A 105 6.18 16.51 11.31
C ALA A 105 4.96 17.21 10.68
N ASP A 106 5.01 17.40 9.37
CA ASP A 106 3.91 17.93 8.54
C ASP A 106 3.08 16.81 7.91
N VAL A 107 3.69 15.63 7.68
CA VAL A 107 3.09 14.51 6.96
C VAL A 107 3.29 13.21 7.73
N LEU A 108 2.19 12.51 8.02
CA LEU A 108 2.18 11.12 8.43
C LEU A 108 2.15 10.22 7.19
N TYR A 109 3.19 9.42 6.99
CA TYR A 109 3.22 8.39 5.94
C TYR A 109 3.09 7.01 6.56
N LEU A 110 2.05 6.26 6.18
CA LEU A 110 1.88 4.87 6.59
C LEU A 110 2.40 3.92 5.52
N THR A 111 3.20 2.92 5.92
CA THR A 111 3.43 1.71 5.11
C THR A 111 2.09 1.02 4.79
N PRO A 112 2.04 0.02 3.88
CA PRO A 112 0.77 -0.53 3.42
C PRO A 112 -0.13 -0.98 4.59
N ILE A 113 -1.43 -0.65 4.52
CA ILE A 113 -2.41 -0.93 5.57
C ILE A 113 -3.51 -1.91 5.11
N HIS A 114 -3.46 -2.33 3.86
CA HIS A 114 -4.50 -3.16 3.24
C HIS A 114 -4.43 -4.59 3.75
N GLN A 115 -5.53 -5.32 3.62
CA GLN A 115 -5.57 -6.75 3.93
C GLN A 115 -4.47 -7.46 3.14
N ALA A 116 -3.63 -8.23 3.83
CA ALA A 116 -2.46 -8.91 3.29
C ALA A 116 -2.05 -10.07 4.22
N LEU A 117 -1.15 -10.95 3.76
CA LEU A 117 -0.70 -12.09 4.56
C LEU A 117 0.48 -11.73 5.46
N THR A 118 1.44 -10.93 4.99
CA THR A 118 2.67 -10.62 5.73
C THR A 118 2.55 -9.39 6.64
N ASN A 119 3.54 -9.20 7.50
CA ASN A 119 3.64 -8.04 8.40
C ASN A 119 3.90 -6.71 7.68
N HIS A 120 4.60 -6.74 6.54
CA HIS A 120 4.91 -5.57 5.72
C HIS A 120 3.80 -5.24 4.72
N ARG A 121 2.93 -6.21 4.40
CA ARG A 121 1.69 -6.04 3.62
C ARG A 121 1.82 -5.53 2.19
N TYR A 122 3.01 -5.66 1.60
CA TYR A 122 3.20 -5.39 0.17
C TYR A 122 2.53 -6.45 -0.71
N ASP A 123 2.09 -7.57 -0.14
CA ASP A 123 1.37 -8.66 -0.78
C ASP A 123 -0.15 -8.52 -0.59
N ALA A 124 -0.70 -7.35 -0.95
CA ALA A 124 -2.11 -7.04 -0.75
C ALA A 124 -3.06 -8.12 -1.32
N GLN A 125 -3.99 -8.58 -0.47
CA GLN A 125 -5.10 -9.48 -0.83
C GLN A 125 -6.31 -8.70 -1.35
N ASP A 126 -6.62 -7.57 -0.70
CA ASP A 126 -7.75 -6.70 -1.05
C ASP A 126 -7.38 -5.25 -0.70
N TYR A 127 -7.17 -4.42 -1.73
CA TYR A 127 -6.82 -3.02 -1.54
C TYR A 127 -7.95 -2.18 -0.96
N LEU A 128 -9.21 -2.60 -1.05
CA LEU A 128 -10.36 -1.82 -0.56
C LEU A 128 -10.64 -2.06 0.93
N LYS A 129 -9.91 -2.99 1.56
CA LYS A 129 -10.07 -3.34 2.97
C LYS A 129 -8.80 -3.00 3.75
N VAL A 130 -8.99 -2.29 4.86
CA VAL A 130 -7.96 -2.20 5.90
C VAL A 130 -7.76 -3.58 6.50
N ALA A 131 -6.52 -3.95 6.79
CA ALA A 131 -6.22 -5.21 7.46
C ALA A 131 -6.97 -5.30 8.80
N PRO A 132 -7.71 -6.39 9.06
CA PRO A 132 -8.58 -6.48 10.23
C PRO A 132 -7.83 -6.37 11.56
N GLU A 133 -6.57 -6.79 11.61
CA GLU A 133 -5.68 -6.63 12.76
C GLU A 133 -5.15 -5.20 12.95
N PHE A 134 -5.22 -4.34 11.95
CA PHE A 134 -4.90 -2.90 12.08
C PHE A 134 -6.13 -2.08 12.46
N GLY A 135 -7.33 -2.64 12.33
CA GLY A 135 -8.59 -2.01 12.71
C GLY A 135 -9.60 -2.03 11.56
N THR A 136 -10.52 -1.08 11.60
CA THR A 136 -11.63 -0.97 10.66
C THR A 136 -11.48 0.23 9.73
N GLY A 137 -12.36 0.34 8.74
CA GLY A 137 -12.50 1.58 7.98
C GLY A 137 -12.74 2.79 8.90
N LYS A 138 -13.60 2.67 9.92
CA LYS A 138 -13.87 3.76 10.86
C LYS A 138 -12.62 4.18 11.66
N ASP A 139 -11.72 3.25 11.96
CA ASP A 139 -10.43 3.58 12.59
C ASP A 139 -9.55 4.41 11.67
N LEU A 140 -9.52 4.08 10.38
CA LEU A 140 -8.82 4.91 9.38
C LEU A 140 -9.45 6.30 9.27
N ASP A 141 -10.78 6.43 9.23
CA ASP A 141 -11.45 7.74 9.15
C ASP A 141 -11.14 8.62 10.38
N ARG A 142 -11.08 8.00 11.57
CA ARG A 142 -10.66 8.69 12.80
C ARG A 142 -9.20 9.11 12.76
N LEU A 143 -8.31 8.27 12.22
CA LEU A 143 -6.90 8.61 12.06
C LEU A 143 -6.74 9.79 11.08
N ILE A 144 -7.39 9.76 9.92
CA ILE A 144 -7.39 10.86 8.95
C ILE A 144 -7.85 12.16 9.61
N SER A 145 -9.03 12.13 10.25
CA SER A 145 -9.59 13.30 10.93
C SER A 145 -8.66 13.82 12.04
N GLY A 146 -8.06 12.92 12.82
CA GLY A 146 -7.10 13.27 13.87
C GLY A 146 -5.83 13.89 13.32
N THR A 147 -5.29 13.36 12.21
CA THR A 147 -4.09 13.89 11.54
C THR A 147 -4.35 15.30 11.03
N HIS A 148 -5.49 15.54 10.38
CA HIS A 148 -5.90 16.88 9.95
C HIS A 148 -6.14 17.83 11.12
N GLY A 149 -6.74 17.35 12.22
CA GLY A 149 -6.91 18.13 13.46
C GLY A 149 -5.58 18.55 14.11
N ALA A 150 -4.52 17.75 13.91
CA ALA A 150 -3.16 18.09 14.29
C ALA A 150 -2.41 18.96 13.25
N LYS A 151 -3.13 19.49 12.25
CA LYS A 151 -2.60 20.29 11.13
C LYS A 151 -1.56 19.56 10.26
N MET A 152 -1.58 18.23 10.28
CA MET A 152 -0.73 17.38 9.46
C MET A 152 -1.52 16.81 8.26
N ARG A 153 -0.80 16.24 7.30
CA ARG A 153 -1.32 15.50 6.15
C ARG A 153 -1.11 13.99 6.36
N ILE A 154 -1.89 13.16 5.67
CA ILE A 154 -1.71 11.70 5.69
C ILE A 154 -1.52 11.14 4.27
N VAL A 155 -0.46 10.35 4.11
CA VAL A 155 -0.10 9.65 2.87
C VAL A 155 -0.13 8.14 3.11
N LEU A 156 -0.73 7.39 2.19
CA LEU A 156 -0.73 5.92 2.22
C LEU A 156 0.23 5.34 1.19
N ASP A 157 0.71 4.13 1.43
CA ASP A 157 1.50 3.35 0.49
C ASP A 157 0.62 2.63 -0.55
N GLY A 158 0.79 2.98 -1.82
CA GLY A 158 0.03 2.50 -2.96
C GLY A 158 0.78 1.43 -3.73
N VAL A 159 0.74 0.19 -3.23
CA VAL A 159 1.46 -0.95 -3.82
C VAL A 159 0.70 -1.47 -5.05
N PHE A 160 0.70 -0.70 -6.13
CA PHE A 160 -0.16 -0.97 -7.30
C PHE A 160 0.50 -1.79 -8.42
N ASN A 161 1.81 -2.06 -8.32
CA ASN A 161 2.50 -2.89 -9.31
C ASN A 161 2.13 -4.38 -9.23
N HIS A 162 1.82 -4.88 -8.03
CA HIS A 162 1.61 -6.30 -7.76
C HIS A 162 0.63 -6.49 -6.60
N VAL A 163 -0.01 -7.64 -6.56
CA VAL A 163 -0.83 -8.10 -5.42
C VAL A 163 -0.12 -9.26 -4.72
N GLY A 164 -0.65 -9.71 -3.59
CA GLY A 164 -0.24 -10.97 -3.00
C GLY A 164 -0.73 -12.17 -3.80
N ARG A 165 0.07 -13.24 -3.83
CA ARG A 165 -0.28 -14.54 -4.42
C ARG A 165 -1.56 -15.11 -3.81
N THR A 166 -1.87 -14.77 -2.57
CA THR A 166 -3.08 -15.20 -1.87
C THR A 166 -4.32 -14.36 -2.19
N SER A 167 -4.21 -13.30 -3.01
CA SER A 167 -5.37 -12.49 -3.41
C SER A 167 -6.35 -13.27 -4.26
N ASP A 168 -7.65 -13.00 -4.08
CA ASP A 168 -8.70 -13.57 -4.93
C ASP A 168 -8.56 -13.13 -6.40
N LEU A 169 -7.99 -11.95 -6.64
CA LEU A 169 -7.69 -11.47 -7.98
C LEU A 169 -6.77 -12.45 -8.70
N PHE A 170 -5.64 -12.78 -8.08
CA PHE A 170 -4.65 -13.68 -8.66
C PHE A 170 -5.11 -15.14 -8.65
N GLN A 171 -5.72 -15.61 -7.57
CA GLN A 171 -6.18 -17.00 -7.45
C GLN A 171 -7.20 -17.35 -8.55
N GLN A 172 -8.15 -16.44 -8.85
CA GLN A 172 -9.10 -16.64 -9.94
C GLN A 172 -8.43 -16.64 -11.32
N ALA A 173 -7.44 -15.79 -11.55
CA ALA A 173 -6.72 -15.71 -12.81
C ALA A 173 -5.79 -16.92 -13.05
N SER A 174 -5.16 -17.41 -11.98
CA SER A 174 -4.18 -18.49 -12.01
C SER A 174 -4.83 -19.87 -12.18
N LYS A 175 -5.92 -20.14 -11.45
CA LYS A 175 -6.61 -21.45 -11.48
C LYS A 175 -7.42 -21.71 -12.74
N ASN A 176 -7.87 -20.67 -13.44
CA ASN A 176 -8.73 -20.82 -14.61
C ASN A 176 -8.21 -19.97 -15.79
N PRO A 177 -7.64 -20.58 -16.84
CA PRO A 177 -7.19 -19.88 -18.04
C PRO A 177 -8.30 -19.11 -18.77
N LYS A 178 -9.57 -19.45 -18.56
CA LYS A 178 -10.74 -18.75 -19.12
C LYS A 178 -11.33 -17.69 -18.16
N SER A 179 -10.66 -17.41 -17.05
CA SER A 179 -11.12 -16.42 -16.07
C SER A 179 -11.22 -15.02 -16.69
N PRO A 180 -12.24 -14.22 -16.36
CA PRO A 180 -12.31 -12.81 -16.75
C PRO A 180 -11.25 -11.92 -16.08
N ARG A 181 -10.43 -12.51 -15.20
CA ARG A 181 -9.24 -11.89 -14.59
C ARG A 181 -7.93 -12.42 -15.18
N ARG A 182 -7.98 -13.29 -16.20
CA ARG A 182 -6.77 -13.90 -16.77
C ARG A 182 -5.81 -12.84 -17.31
N ASP A 183 -6.33 -11.81 -17.97
CA ASP A 183 -5.60 -10.69 -18.56
C ASP A 183 -5.06 -9.69 -17.53
N TRP A 184 -5.42 -9.83 -16.24
CA TRP A 184 -4.91 -8.97 -15.16
C TRP A 184 -3.47 -9.30 -14.79
N PHE A 185 -2.93 -10.42 -15.27
CA PHE A 185 -1.59 -10.90 -14.96
C PHE A 185 -0.93 -11.48 -16.21
N TYR A 186 0.39 -11.60 -16.16
CA TYR A 186 1.16 -12.25 -17.23
C TYR A 186 1.47 -13.68 -16.83
N PHE A 187 1.04 -14.65 -17.64
CA PHE A 187 1.30 -16.08 -17.44
C PHE A 187 2.10 -16.62 -18.61
N GLY A 188 3.11 -17.44 -18.33
CA GLY A 188 4.03 -17.91 -19.36
C GLY A 188 5.15 -18.77 -18.81
N LYS A 189 5.70 -19.64 -19.66
CA LYS A 189 6.81 -20.57 -19.31
C LYS A 189 8.16 -19.84 -19.19
N GLU A 190 8.26 -18.65 -19.78
CA GLU A 190 9.40 -17.75 -19.67
C GLU A 190 9.62 -17.22 -18.24
N TYR A 191 8.59 -17.27 -17.40
CA TYR A 191 8.70 -16.89 -16.00
C TYR A 191 8.98 -18.12 -15.13
N LYS A 192 10.02 -18.06 -14.29
CA LYS A 192 10.38 -19.15 -13.36
C LYS A 192 9.22 -19.58 -12.45
N THR A 193 8.34 -18.66 -12.10
CA THR A 193 7.15 -18.85 -11.26
C THR A 193 5.91 -19.28 -12.07
N GLY A 194 6.00 -19.36 -13.40
CA GLY A 194 4.88 -19.58 -14.33
C GLY A 194 4.05 -18.31 -14.62
N TYR A 195 4.39 -17.19 -13.99
CA TYR A 195 3.80 -15.86 -14.18
C TYR A 195 4.80 -14.76 -13.84
N ARG A 196 4.62 -13.57 -14.38
CA ARG A 196 5.48 -12.41 -14.05
C ARG A 196 5.28 -12.04 -12.58
N ALA A 197 6.36 -12.02 -11.82
CA ALA A 197 6.37 -11.59 -10.43
C ALA A 197 7.33 -10.41 -10.23
N TRP A 198 7.04 -9.53 -9.28
CA TRP A 198 7.92 -8.42 -8.94
C TRP A 198 9.27 -8.95 -8.46
N ALA A 199 10.35 -8.54 -9.12
CA ALA A 199 11.72 -9.02 -8.88
C ALA A 199 11.85 -10.57 -8.83
N GLY A 200 10.95 -11.31 -9.47
CA GLY A 200 10.91 -12.78 -9.41
C GLY A 200 10.41 -13.37 -8.08
N VAL A 201 9.95 -12.54 -7.14
CA VAL A 201 9.41 -12.98 -5.84
C VAL A 201 8.04 -13.60 -6.04
N GLY A 202 7.94 -14.93 -5.95
CA GLY A 202 6.71 -15.66 -6.25
C GLY A 202 5.47 -15.20 -5.47
N ASN A 203 5.63 -14.65 -4.26
CA ASN A 203 4.48 -14.11 -3.50
C ASN A 203 3.86 -12.84 -4.11
N LEU A 204 4.52 -12.20 -5.08
CA LEU A 204 4.15 -10.87 -5.61
C LEU A 204 3.86 -10.91 -7.13
N PRO A 205 2.79 -11.59 -7.59
CA PRO A 205 2.36 -11.56 -8.98
C PRO A 205 2.12 -10.13 -9.47
N ALA A 206 2.79 -9.76 -10.56
CA ALA A 206 2.72 -8.44 -11.15
C ALA A 206 1.40 -8.25 -11.92
N LEU A 207 0.71 -7.15 -11.63
CA LEU A 207 -0.48 -6.75 -12.35
C LEU A 207 -0.11 -6.30 -13.78
N ASN A 208 -0.99 -6.61 -14.73
CA ASN A 208 -0.96 -6.02 -16.05
C ASN A 208 -1.58 -4.62 -16.02
N LEU A 209 -0.74 -3.60 -15.80
CA LEU A 209 -1.18 -2.19 -15.74
C LEU A 209 -1.67 -1.64 -17.09
N GLU A 210 -1.45 -2.36 -18.20
CA GLU A 210 -1.98 -2.02 -19.52
C GLU A 210 -3.43 -2.50 -19.68
N SER A 211 -3.87 -3.50 -18.90
CA SER A 211 -5.25 -3.98 -18.93
C SER A 211 -6.19 -2.88 -18.42
N ARG A 212 -7.14 -2.48 -19.28
CA ARG A 212 -8.16 -1.48 -18.94
C ARG A 212 -8.91 -1.79 -17.65
N ARG A 213 -9.20 -3.08 -17.41
CA ARG A 213 -9.89 -3.58 -16.21
C ARG A 213 -9.07 -3.32 -14.94
N VAL A 214 -7.75 -3.54 -15.01
CA VAL A 214 -6.81 -3.22 -13.92
C VAL A 214 -6.74 -1.71 -13.70
N GLN A 215 -6.65 -0.91 -14.76
CA GLN A 215 -6.65 0.55 -14.64
C GLN A 215 -7.94 1.08 -13.99
N ASP A 216 -9.09 0.56 -14.41
CA ASP A 216 -10.40 0.90 -13.83
C ASP A 216 -10.49 0.53 -12.35
N TYR A 217 -9.95 -0.62 -11.97
CA TYR A 217 -9.89 -1.06 -10.58
C TYR A 217 -8.96 -0.19 -9.72
N ILE A 218 -7.76 0.14 -10.20
CA ILE A 218 -6.77 0.87 -9.40
C ILE A 218 -7.05 2.38 -9.39
N TRP A 219 -7.17 3.06 -10.55
CA TRP A 219 -7.24 4.55 -10.58
C TRP A 219 -8.30 5.21 -11.46
N ARG A 220 -8.85 4.52 -12.48
CA ARG A 220 -9.68 5.19 -13.50
C ARG A 220 -11.15 5.29 -13.14
N SER A 221 -11.74 4.25 -12.56
CA SER A 221 -13.17 4.26 -12.22
C SER A 221 -13.46 5.17 -11.02
N LYS A 222 -14.71 5.61 -10.86
CA LYS A 222 -15.11 6.44 -9.69
C LYS A 222 -14.95 5.70 -8.35
N ASN A 223 -15.01 4.38 -8.38
CA ASN A 223 -14.89 3.51 -7.21
C ASN A 223 -13.53 2.79 -7.17
N SER A 224 -12.52 3.32 -7.86
CA SER A 224 -11.19 2.72 -7.91
C SER A 224 -10.50 2.81 -6.55
N VAL A 225 -9.48 1.98 -6.32
CA VAL A 225 -8.68 1.99 -5.09
C VAL A 225 -8.17 3.39 -4.75
N VAL A 226 -7.49 4.06 -5.69
CA VAL A 226 -6.94 5.40 -5.49
C VAL A 226 -8.02 6.40 -5.09
N ARG A 227 -9.15 6.42 -5.81
CA ARG A 227 -10.24 7.37 -5.54
C ARG A 227 -11.00 7.04 -4.27
N HIS A 228 -11.15 5.76 -3.92
CA HIS A 228 -11.80 5.33 -2.69
C HIS A 228 -11.15 6.00 -1.48
N TYR A 229 -9.83 5.95 -1.35
CA TYR A 229 -9.15 6.55 -0.20
C TYR A 229 -8.99 8.06 -0.29
N LEU A 230 -8.78 8.63 -1.49
CA LEU A 230 -8.76 10.08 -1.66
C LEU A 230 -10.12 10.70 -1.26
N ASN A 231 -11.24 10.07 -1.64
CA ASN A 231 -12.58 10.50 -1.23
C ASN A 231 -12.83 10.36 0.28
N ARG A 232 -12.04 9.54 0.98
CA ARG A 232 -12.06 9.43 2.45
C ARG A 232 -11.19 10.47 3.14
N GLY A 233 -10.38 11.21 2.40
CA GLY A 233 -9.61 12.34 2.91
C GLY A 233 -8.12 12.08 3.11
N ILE A 234 -7.53 11.01 2.54
CA ILE A 234 -6.06 10.97 2.49
C ILE A 234 -5.53 12.05 1.55
N ASP A 235 -4.33 12.57 1.82
CA ASP A 235 -3.75 13.69 1.09
C ASP A 235 -2.81 13.25 -0.05
N GLY A 236 -2.44 11.96 -0.10
CA GLY A 236 -1.62 11.44 -1.19
C GLY A 236 -1.28 9.97 -1.09
N TRP A 237 -0.57 9.51 -2.12
CA TRP A 237 -0.05 8.16 -2.23
C TRP A 237 1.47 8.20 -2.42
N ARG A 238 2.18 7.31 -1.73
CA ARG A 238 3.54 6.89 -2.07
C ARG A 238 3.42 5.68 -3.01
N LEU A 239 4.06 5.70 -4.17
CA LEU A 239 4.04 4.62 -5.17
C LEU A 239 5.39 3.89 -5.25
#